data_AF-S4NXG8-F1
#
_entry.id   AF-S4NXG8-F1
#
_cell.length_a   1.000
_cell.length_b   1.000
_cell.length_c   1.000
_cell.angle_alpha   90.00
_cell.angle_beta   90.00
_cell.angle_gamma   90.00
#
_symmetry.space_group_name_H-M   'P 1'
#
loop_
_entity.id
_entity.type
_entity.pdbx_description
1 polymer ?
#
loop_
_entity_poly.entity_id
_entity_poly.type
_entity_poly.pdbx_seq_one_letter_code
_entity_poly.pdbx_strand_id
1 'polypeptide(L)'
;MDPPNMSNILRTVLVLKEAGALKKTLCGEWSRSDGDITYLGRIMAKLPLDVKVSKLIVLGYIFGCLEESVIMAAGMTVKNV
;
A
#
# COMPACT_ATOMS: atom_id res chain seq x y z
N MET A 1 7.87 10.87 22.88
CA MET A 1 7.58 10.46 21.49
C MET A 1 8.71 11.01 20.65
N ASP A 2 9.69 10.18 20.33
CA ASP A 2 10.82 10.60 19.50
C ASP A 2 10.42 10.55 18.01
N PRO A 3 10.80 11.55 17.21
CA PRO A 3 10.45 11.56 15.80
C PRO A 3 11.09 10.38 15.06
N PRO A 4 10.37 9.75 14.12
CA PRO A 4 10.95 8.69 13.30
C PRO A 4 12.08 9.21 12.43
N ASN A 5 13.01 8.33 12.08
CA ASN A 5 14.13 8.67 11.22
C ASN A 5 13.65 9.13 9.82
N MET A 6 14.09 10.30 9.38
CA MET A 6 13.69 10.89 8.09
C MET A 6 14.01 9.99 6.89
N SER A 7 15.13 9.25 6.92
CA SER A 7 15.48 8.31 5.86
C SER A 7 14.46 7.16 5.74
N ASN A 8 13.87 6.72 6.86
CA ASN A 8 12.84 5.70 6.86
C ASN A 8 11.54 6.25 6.25
N ILE A 9 11.17 7.49 6.58
CA ILE A 9 9.99 8.15 6.00
C ILE A 9 10.13 8.24 4.47
N LEU A 10 11.27 8.75 3.99
CA LEU A 10 11.54 8.89 2.55
C LEU A 10 11.53 7.53 1.84
N ARG A 11 12.09 6.49 2.45
CA ARG A 11 12.03 5.12 1.92
C ARG A 11 10.59 4.62 1.85
N THR A 12 9.79 4.82 2.90
CA THR A 12 8.39 4.42 2.93
C THR A 12 7.58 5.12 1.84
N VAL A 13 7.80 6.41 1.59
CA VAL A 13 7.15 7.13 0.48
C VAL A 13 7.47 6.48 -0.86
N LEU A 14 8.74 6.08 -1.10
CA LEU A 14 9.12 5.38 -2.33
C LEU A 14 8.43 4.01 -2.44
N VAL A 15 8.39 3.23 -1.36
CA VAL A 15 7.69 1.94 -1.32
C VAL A 15 6.19 2.10 -1.62
N LEU A 16 5.55 3.14 -1.08
CA LEU A 16 4.14 3.42 -1.35
C LEU A 16 3.90 3.82 -2.82
N LYS A 17 4.84 4.54 -3.45
CA LYS A 17 4.79 4.83 -4.89
C LYS A 17 4.94 3.58 -5.74
N GLU A 18 5.90 2.71 -5.41
CA GLU A 18 6.10 1.43 -6.09
C GLU A 18 4.91 0.47 -5.91
N ALA A 19 4.29 0.47 -4.73
CA ALA A 19 3.06 -0.27 -4.46
C ALA A 19 1.87 0.28 -5.26
N GLY A 20 1.94 1.52 -5.75
CA GLY A 20 0.84 2.20 -6.45
C GLY A 20 -0.15 2.88 -5.50
N ALA A 21 0.18 2.98 -4.21
CA ALA A 21 -0.63 3.68 -3.21
C ALA A 21 -0.52 5.21 -3.35
N LEU A 22 0.65 5.70 -3.75
CA LEU A 22 0.93 7.12 -4.02
C LEU A 22 1.33 7.34 -5.48
N LYS A 23 0.98 8.51 -6.02
CA LYS A 23 1.53 9.02 -7.28
C LYS A 23 2.97 9.46 -7.10
N LYS A 24 3.71 9.56 -8.20
CA LYS A 24 5.04 10.19 -8.24
C LYS A 24 4.97 11.74 -8.16
N THR A 25 3.77 12.28 -8.26
CA THR A 25 3.50 13.72 -8.25
C THR A 25 2.76 14.13 -6.99
N LEU A 26 2.97 15.35 -6.55
CA LEU A 26 2.15 16.04 -5.56
C LEU A 26 1.60 17.30 -6.24
N CYS A 27 0.27 17.45 -6.28
CA CYS A 27 -0.37 18.58 -6.97
C CYS A 27 0.07 18.75 -8.44
N GLY A 28 0.35 17.64 -9.14
CA GLY A 28 0.78 17.63 -10.54
C GLY A 28 2.29 17.76 -10.78
N GLU A 29 3.06 18.17 -9.78
CA GLU A 29 4.52 18.33 -9.87
C GLU A 29 5.24 17.08 -9.37
N TRP A 30 6.36 16.70 -10.01
CA TRP A 30 7.15 15.55 -9.55
C TRP A 30 7.71 15.82 -8.15
N SER A 31 7.46 14.89 -7.24
CA SER A 31 7.98 14.97 -5.87
C SER A 31 8.66 13.67 -5.51
N ARG A 32 9.87 13.76 -4.96
CA ARG A 32 10.59 12.59 -4.44
C ARG A 32 10.07 12.21 -3.06
N SER A 33 9.89 13.20 -2.21
CA SER A 33 9.60 13.08 -0.78
C SER A 33 8.12 12.95 -0.45
N ASP A 34 7.21 13.18 -1.40
CA ASP A 34 5.76 13.11 -1.17
C ASP A 34 4.99 12.69 -2.44
N GLY A 35 3.67 12.47 -2.36
CA GLY A 35 2.84 12.20 -3.52
C GLY A 35 1.34 12.15 -3.22
N ASP A 36 0.51 12.41 -4.24
CA ASP A 36 -0.94 12.34 -4.12
C ASP A 36 -1.41 10.89 -3.93
N ILE A 37 -2.36 10.66 -3.03
CA ILE A 37 -2.95 9.33 -2.84
C ILE A 37 -3.72 8.88 -4.09
N THR A 38 -3.52 7.63 -4.51
CA THR A 38 -4.25 7.05 -5.64
C THR A 38 -5.61 6.47 -5.18
N TYR A 39 -6.46 6.09 -6.13
CA TYR A 39 -7.68 5.35 -5.80
C TYR A 39 -7.37 4.00 -5.12
N LEU A 40 -6.37 3.28 -5.63
CA LEU A 40 -5.85 2.06 -5.03
C LEU A 40 -5.35 2.31 -3.60
N GLY A 41 -4.56 3.37 -3.39
CA GLY A 41 -4.07 3.78 -2.07
C GLY A 41 -5.19 4.09 -1.09
N ARG A 42 -6.29 4.68 -1.55
CA ARG A 42 -7.48 4.94 -0.72
C ARG A 42 -8.18 3.64 -0.29
N ILE A 43 -8.20 2.62 -1.14
CA ILE A 43 -8.72 1.29 -0.78
C ILE A 43 -7.78 0.64 0.24
N MET A 44 -6.47 0.64 -0.03
CA MET A 44 -5.46 0.08 0.88
C MET A 44 -5.54 0.71 2.28
N ALA A 45 -5.69 2.04 2.36
CA ALA A 45 -5.79 2.75 3.63
C ALA A 45 -7.06 2.40 4.46
N LYS A 46 -8.09 1.83 3.83
CA LYS A 46 -9.31 1.38 4.52
C LYS A 46 -9.21 -0.06 5.00
N LEU A 47 -8.24 -0.83 4.53
CA LEU A 47 -8.06 -2.22 4.92
C LEU A 47 -7.10 -2.29 6.12
N PRO A 48 -7.41 -3.06 7.17
CA PRO A 48 -6.53 -3.23 8.33
C PRO A 48 -5.40 -4.25 8.03
N LEU A 49 -4.73 -4.08 6.89
CA LEU A 49 -3.75 -5.01 6.34
C LEU A 49 -2.50 -4.24 5.89
N ASP A 50 -1.40 -4.96 5.71
CA ASP A 50 -0.22 -4.40 5.04
C ASP A 50 -0.57 -4.00 3.59
N VAL A 51 0.03 -2.90 3.13
CA VAL A 51 -0.24 -2.31 1.80
C VAL A 51 -0.06 -3.32 0.67
N LYS A 52 0.90 -4.25 0.79
CA LYS A 52 1.14 -5.31 -0.21
C LYS A 52 0.02 -6.34 -0.22
N VAL A 53 -0.48 -6.71 0.96
CA VAL A 53 -1.59 -7.67 1.11
C VAL A 53 -2.90 -7.04 0.62
N SER A 54 -3.14 -5.77 0.94
CA SER A 54 -4.25 -5.01 0.36
C SER A 54 -4.19 -4.95 -1.17
N LYS A 55 -2.98 -4.79 -1.75
CA LYS A 55 -2.79 -4.83 -3.20
C LYS A 55 -3.20 -6.18 -3.80
N LEU A 56 -2.82 -7.28 -3.16
CA LEU A 56 -3.18 -8.64 -3.59
C LEU A 56 -4.71 -8.78 -3.68
N ILE A 57 -5.45 -8.36 -2.66
CA ILE A 57 -6.92 -8.43 -2.65
C ILE A 57 -7.51 -7.62 -3.81
N VAL A 58 -7.03 -6.39 -4.04
CA VAL A 58 -7.56 -5.55 -5.13
C VAL A 58 -7.24 -6.12 -6.50
N LEU A 59 -6.05 -6.72 -6.69
CA LEU A 59 -5.72 -7.43 -7.93
C LEU A 59 -6.60 -8.68 -8.11
N GLY A 60 -6.88 -9.42 -7.03
CA GLY A 60 -7.82 -10.54 -7.03
C GLY A 60 -9.21 -10.13 -7.50
N TYR A 61 -9.71 -8.97 -7.04
CA TYR A 61 -10.96 -8.39 -7.53
C TYR A 61 -10.90 -8.11 -9.05
N ILE A 62 -9.82 -7.51 -9.54
CA ILE A 62 -9.67 -7.14 -10.97
C ILE A 62 -9.58 -8.39 -11.85
N PHE A 63 -8.92 -9.45 -11.39
CA PHE A 63 -8.71 -10.69 -12.16
C PHE A 63 -9.80 -11.74 -11.97
N GLY A 64 -10.82 -11.46 -11.15
CA GLY A 64 -11.94 -12.39 -10.92
C GLY A 64 -11.65 -13.54 -9.95
N CYS A 65 -10.59 -13.44 -9.14
CA CYS A 65 -10.19 -14.41 -8.11
C CYS A 65 -10.15 -13.77 -6.71
N LEU A 66 -11.19 -13.00 -6.39
CA LEU A 66 -11.26 -12.25 -5.13
C LEU A 66 -11.25 -13.19 -3.91
N GLU A 67 -12.03 -14.26 -3.96
CA GLU A 67 -12.18 -15.20 -2.84
C GLU A 67 -10.84 -15.85 -2.49
N GLU A 68 -10.14 -16.39 -3.48
CA GLU A 68 -8.83 -17.00 -3.31
C GLU A 68 -7.79 -15.98 -2.81
N SER A 69 -7.86 -14.74 -3.31
CA SER A 69 -6.97 -13.67 -2.88
C SER A 69 -7.20 -13.25 -1.43
N VAL A 70 -8.45 -13.24 -0.97
CA VAL A 70 -8.80 -12.99 0.44
C VAL A 70 -8.35 -14.13 1.34
N ILE A 71 -8.52 -15.39 0.91
CA ILE A 71 -8.04 -16.57 1.64
C ILE A 71 -6.52 -16.51 1.82
N MET A 72 -5.77 -16.22 0.74
CA MET A 72 -4.32 -16.03 0.81
C MET A 72 -3.93 -14.87 1.73
N ALA A 73 -4.61 -13.73 1.62
CA ALA A 73 -4.36 -12.55 2.46
C ALA A 73 -4.59 -12.84 3.96
N ALA A 74 -5.64 -13.60 4.29
CA ALA A 74 -5.91 -14.03 5.65
C ALA A 74 -4.77 -14.89 6.20
N GLY A 75 -4.33 -15.89 5.42
CA GLY A 75 -3.21 -16.77 5.78
C GLY A 75 -1.90 -16.01 6.02
N MET A 76 -1.61 -14.98 5.22
CA MET A 76 -0.43 -14.13 5.37
C MET A 76 -0.46 -13.21 6.61
N THR A 77 -1.64 -12.93 7.15
CA THR A 77 -1.83 -11.98 8.27
C THR A 77 -1.77 -12.66 9.64
N VAL A 78 -1.93 -14.00 9.67
CA VAL A 78 -1.77 -14.78 10.90
C VAL A 78 -0.31 -14.75 11.32
N LYS A 79 -0.06 -14.44 12.60
CA LYS A 79 1.28 -14.54 13.19
C LYS A 79 1.68 -16.02 13.26
N ASN A 80 2.93 -16.34 12.93
CA ASN A 80 3.47 -17.68 13.19
C ASN A 80 3.20 -18.06 14.65
N VAL A 81 2.60 -19.23 14.83
CA VAL A 81 2.45 -19.90 16.13
C VAL A 81 3.79 -20.51 16.53
#